data_AF-A0A8B6XP81-F1
#
_entry.id   AF-A0A8B6XP81-F1
#
_cell.length_a   1.000
_cell.length_b   1.000
_cell.length_c   1.000
_cell.angle_alpha   90.00
_cell.angle_beta   90.00
_cell.angle_gamma   90.00
#
_symmetry.space_group_name_H-M   'P 1'
#
loop_
_entity.id
_entity.type
_entity.pdbx_description
1 polymer ?
#
loop_
_entity_poly.entity_id
_entity_poly.type
_entity_poly.pdbx_seq_one_letter_code
_entity_poly.pdbx_strand_id
1 'polypeptide(L)'
;MGCLHKHAEIFLVSIMSLVLIVKAELGWPSGTYGLPEPATGCPNFGKTQWRRGYTYHNTEDENPANKRSQNYHFAGNFSQHGIQQRFCIKDDASGSNEFWPEGKYCIYKKGVCPNGLSEGFVKWDDEHSLIDLPNKRFGVVPDGIYENKQTTLNFCCSTKGDVNAHISLPNLKPFYLMAYGSPLCQRVTGTRASMEFIKFDDNDKGSESKFGGSHPYGPNEDLFNTKIYYCYYEPGEESTDDLGTGKKVLSTEHAKTSSSGLAVAIGCGVAGAIVGTAAIAFATKSILASRSKGGIDLADMDPQPDTP
;
A
#
# COMPACT_ATOMS: atom_id res chain seq x y z
N MET A 1 -73.20 -37.99 -43.44
CA MET A 1 -73.22 -36.52 -43.25
C MET A 1 -72.97 -36.27 -41.77
N GLY A 2 -71.93 -35.62 -41.27
CA GLY A 2 -70.77 -34.89 -41.77
C GLY A 2 -70.10 -34.33 -40.51
N CYS A 3 -68.81 -34.60 -40.33
CA CYS A 3 -68.01 -34.22 -39.18
C CYS A 3 -67.83 -32.69 -39.11
N LEU A 4 -67.91 -32.07 -37.93
CA LEU A 4 -67.23 -30.80 -37.66
C LEU A 4 -66.81 -30.70 -36.19
N HIS A 5 -65.52 -30.93 -36.00
CA HIS A 5 -64.68 -30.48 -34.88
C HIS A 5 -64.86 -28.97 -34.60
N LYS A 6 -64.42 -28.57 -33.38
CA LYS A 6 -63.72 -27.31 -32.97
C LYS A 6 -64.28 -26.81 -31.63
N HIS A 7 -63.53 -26.44 -30.60
CA HIS A 7 -62.10 -26.40 -30.29
C HIS A 7 -62.00 -26.49 -28.76
N ALA A 8 -61.07 -27.30 -28.25
CA ALA A 8 -60.64 -27.23 -26.85
C ALA A 8 -59.60 -26.10 -26.74
N GLU A 9 -59.95 -25.03 -26.05
CA GLU A 9 -59.02 -23.95 -25.69
C GLU A 9 -58.10 -24.45 -24.56
N ILE A 10 -56.89 -24.87 -24.95
CA ILE A 10 -55.80 -25.21 -24.03
C ILE A 10 -55.18 -23.89 -23.58
N PHE A 11 -55.53 -23.42 -22.39
CA PHE A 11 -54.80 -22.36 -21.69
C PHE A 11 -53.42 -22.89 -21.26
N LEU A 12 -52.42 -22.76 -22.13
CA LEU A 12 -51.01 -22.89 -21.77
C LEU A 12 -50.60 -21.64 -20.99
N VAL A 13 -50.74 -21.69 -19.67
CA VAL A 13 -50.11 -20.72 -18.76
C VAL A 13 -48.62 -21.03 -18.74
N SER A 14 -47.85 -20.33 -19.57
CA SER A 14 -46.39 -20.36 -19.55
C SER A 14 -45.89 -19.66 -18.29
N ILE A 15 -45.56 -20.43 -17.25
CA ILE A 15 -44.85 -19.94 -16.08
C ILE A 15 -43.37 -19.82 -16.48
N MET A 16 -42.99 -18.69 -17.07
CA MET A 16 -41.58 -18.30 -17.18
C MET A 16 -41.11 -17.89 -15.78
N SER A 17 -40.50 -18.82 -15.04
CA SER A 17 -39.73 -18.48 -13.84
C SER A 17 -38.55 -17.60 -14.24
N LEU A 18 -38.66 -16.30 -13.97
CA LEU A 18 -37.59 -15.34 -14.13
C LEU A 18 -36.56 -15.59 -13.02
N VAL A 19 -35.56 -16.41 -13.29
CA VAL A 19 -34.37 -16.52 -12.42
C VAL A 19 -33.60 -15.21 -12.59
N LEU A 20 -33.81 -14.26 -11.68
CA LEU A 20 -32.95 -13.10 -11.53
C LEU A 20 -31.58 -13.61 -11.06
N ILE A 21 -30.68 -13.87 -12.00
CA ILE A 21 -29.27 -14.01 -11.68
C ILE A 21 -28.81 -12.61 -11.27
N VAL A 22 -28.83 -12.34 -9.96
CA VAL A 22 -28.17 -11.17 -9.40
C VAL A 22 -26.68 -11.40 -9.61
N LYS A 23 -26.13 -10.91 -10.72
CA LYS A 23 -24.70 -10.72 -10.85
C LYS A 23 -24.34 -9.67 -9.80
N ALA A 24 -23.91 -10.09 -8.62
CA ALA A 24 -23.09 -9.24 -7.79
C ALA A 24 -21.86 -8.92 -8.65
N GLU A 25 -21.81 -7.71 -9.23
CA GLU A 25 -20.56 -7.25 -9.83
C GLU A 25 -19.59 -7.11 -8.67
N LEU A 26 -18.69 -8.09 -8.49
CA LEU A 26 -17.55 -7.91 -7.61
C LEU A 26 -16.82 -6.66 -8.13
N GLY A 27 -16.49 -5.74 -7.24
CA GLY A 27 -15.98 -4.45 -7.64
C GLY A 27 -15.66 -3.59 -6.43
N TRP A 28 -15.02 -2.47 -6.70
CA TRP A 28 -14.72 -1.49 -5.68
C TRP A 28 -16.01 -0.79 -5.22
N PRO A 29 -16.18 -0.47 -3.93
CA PRO A 29 -17.37 0.23 -3.44
C PRO A 29 -17.57 1.59 -4.11
N SER A 30 -18.82 2.05 -4.07
CA SER A 30 -19.24 3.33 -4.64
C SER A 30 -18.59 4.51 -3.90
N GLY A 31 -18.62 5.66 -4.56
CA GLY A 31 -18.01 6.90 -4.08
C GLY A 31 -16.62 7.15 -4.66
N THR A 32 -16.13 8.34 -4.37
CA THR A 32 -14.82 8.84 -4.81
C THR A 32 -13.85 8.82 -3.65
N TYR A 33 -12.63 8.34 -3.87
CA TYR A 33 -11.62 8.17 -2.82
C TYR A 33 -10.24 7.87 -3.44
N GLY A 34 -9.22 7.78 -2.59
CA GLY A 34 -7.88 7.36 -3.00
C GLY A 34 -7.33 6.22 -2.13
N LEU A 35 -6.44 5.43 -2.73
CA LEU A 35 -5.62 4.43 -2.04
C LEU A 35 -4.14 4.75 -2.26
N PRO A 36 -3.24 4.31 -1.36
CA PRO A 36 -1.82 4.31 -1.67
C PRO A 36 -1.51 3.45 -2.91
N GLU A 37 -0.59 3.89 -3.77
CA GLU A 37 -0.17 3.13 -4.95
C GLU A 37 0.91 2.10 -4.57
N PRO A 38 0.63 0.78 -4.72
CA PRO A 38 1.68 -0.23 -4.62
C PRO A 38 2.66 -0.15 -5.78
N ALA A 39 3.88 -0.66 -5.61
CA ALA A 39 4.89 -0.78 -6.64
C ALA A 39 4.41 -1.60 -7.86
N THR A 40 3.44 -2.49 -7.66
CA THR A 40 2.77 -3.25 -8.73
C THR A 40 1.76 -2.41 -9.53
N GLY A 41 1.53 -1.15 -9.15
CA GLY A 41 0.55 -0.23 -9.72
C GLY A 41 -0.85 -0.35 -9.10
N CYS A 42 -1.76 0.52 -9.54
CA CYS A 42 -3.11 0.63 -8.99
C CYS A 42 -3.95 -0.66 -9.11
N PRO A 43 -4.82 -0.94 -8.13
CA PRO A 43 -5.60 -2.18 -8.07
C PRO A 43 -6.83 -2.11 -8.99
N ASN A 44 -6.59 -2.09 -10.30
CA ASN A 44 -7.63 -2.11 -11.31
C ASN A 44 -8.48 -3.39 -11.17
N PHE A 45 -9.81 -3.23 -11.14
CA PHE A 45 -10.75 -4.34 -11.12
C PHE A 45 -12.04 -3.96 -11.85
N GLY A 46 -12.51 -4.86 -12.72
CA GLY A 46 -13.74 -4.65 -13.48
C GLY A 46 -13.66 -3.38 -14.34
N LYS A 47 -14.62 -2.47 -14.18
CA LYS A 47 -14.66 -1.18 -14.89
C LYS A 47 -13.93 -0.05 -14.17
N THR A 48 -13.41 -0.28 -12.97
CA THR A 48 -12.77 0.77 -12.16
C THR A 48 -11.50 1.24 -12.82
N GLN A 49 -11.43 2.53 -13.14
CA GLN A 49 -10.24 3.20 -13.64
C GLN A 49 -9.64 4.07 -12.53
N TRP A 50 -8.34 3.94 -12.31
CA TRP A 50 -7.61 4.73 -11.32
C TRP A 50 -6.79 5.82 -12.01
N ARG A 51 -7.02 7.08 -11.65
CA ARG A 51 -6.08 8.16 -11.94
C ARG A 51 -4.92 8.10 -10.95
N ARG A 52 -3.78 8.66 -11.33
CA ARG A 52 -2.57 8.63 -10.51
C ARG A 52 -2.10 10.04 -10.19
N GLY A 53 -1.42 10.16 -9.07
CA GLY A 53 -0.74 11.37 -8.66
C GLY A 53 0.23 11.07 -7.54
N TYR A 54 1.00 12.08 -7.16
CA TYR A 54 1.91 11.98 -6.04
C TYR A 54 2.07 13.31 -5.31
N THR A 55 2.51 13.22 -4.07
CA THR A 55 3.10 14.31 -3.29
C THR A 55 4.55 13.95 -2.99
N TYR A 56 5.40 14.96 -2.91
CA TYR A 56 6.75 14.84 -2.39
C TYR A 56 6.84 15.73 -1.16
N HIS A 57 7.19 15.12 -0.04
CA HIS A 57 7.44 15.75 1.24
C HIS A 57 8.93 16.01 1.34
N ASN A 58 9.31 17.28 1.44
CA ASN A 58 10.68 17.65 1.80
C ASN A 58 10.79 17.57 3.32
N THR A 59 11.48 16.54 3.82
CA THR A 59 11.57 16.26 5.26
C THR A 59 12.82 16.92 5.86
N GLU A 60 13.01 16.84 7.17
CA GLU A 60 14.13 17.48 7.90
C GLU A 60 15.50 17.17 7.27
N ASP A 61 16.32 18.21 7.13
CA ASP A 61 17.66 18.15 6.53
C ASP A 61 18.77 18.04 7.60
N GLU A 62 18.54 18.62 8.79
CA GLU A 62 19.49 18.67 9.90
C GLU A 62 19.35 17.41 10.78
N ASN A 63 20.03 16.33 10.40
CA ASN A 63 19.97 14.99 11.02
C ASN A 63 18.71 14.18 10.67
N PRO A 64 18.46 13.95 9.36
CA PRO A 64 17.27 13.23 8.91
C PRO A 64 17.14 11.87 9.58
N ALA A 65 15.95 11.57 10.05
CA ALA A 65 15.58 10.31 10.68
C ALA A 65 14.30 9.72 10.08
N ASN A 66 14.08 9.92 8.78
CA ASN A 66 13.08 9.21 8.00
C ASN A 66 13.25 7.70 8.14
N LYS A 67 12.13 6.98 8.35
CA LYS A 67 12.14 5.51 8.48
C LYS A 67 10.99 4.88 7.70
N ARG A 68 11.18 3.63 7.30
CA ARG A 68 10.14 2.78 6.74
C ARG A 68 10.31 1.34 7.18
N SER A 69 9.28 0.53 6.99
CA SER A 69 9.38 -0.92 7.14
C SER A 69 10.47 -1.51 6.23
N GLN A 70 11.09 -2.61 6.68
CA GLN A 70 12.08 -3.35 5.88
C GLN A 70 11.46 -3.92 4.61
N ASN A 71 10.28 -4.54 4.75
CA ASN A 71 9.42 -4.89 3.62
C ASN A 71 8.57 -3.66 3.28
N TYR A 72 8.65 -3.21 2.04
CA TYR A 72 8.05 -1.97 1.58
C TYR A 72 7.59 -2.12 0.14
N HIS A 73 6.28 -2.20 -0.07
CA HIS A 73 5.70 -2.42 -1.41
C HIS A 73 5.06 -1.15 -2.00
N PHE A 74 5.41 0.02 -1.50
CA PHE A 74 4.98 1.31 -2.02
C PHE A 74 5.70 1.67 -3.33
N ALA A 75 5.00 2.32 -4.26
CA ALA A 75 5.59 2.80 -5.50
C ALA A 75 6.43 4.08 -5.36
N GLY A 76 6.29 4.80 -4.23
CA GLY A 76 6.91 6.11 -4.04
C GLY A 76 8.39 6.02 -3.65
N ASN A 77 9.18 6.96 -4.16
CA ASN A 77 10.57 7.12 -3.77
C ASN A 77 10.70 7.48 -2.28
N PHE A 78 11.75 6.98 -1.66
CA PHE A 78 12.07 7.21 -0.27
C PHE A 78 13.57 7.52 -0.17
N SER A 79 13.90 8.63 0.48
CA SER A 79 15.27 9.00 0.84
C SER A 79 15.30 9.52 2.28
N GLN A 80 16.49 9.78 2.79
CA GLN A 80 16.62 10.47 4.09
C GLN A 80 16.10 11.91 4.05
N HIS A 81 16.11 12.55 2.88
CA HIS A 81 15.76 13.97 2.71
C HIS A 81 14.34 14.20 2.17
N GLY A 82 13.68 13.17 1.68
CA GLY A 82 12.29 13.32 1.30
C GLY A 82 11.59 12.04 0.93
N ILE A 83 10.27 12.12 0.99
CA ILE A 83 9.40 10.96 0.83
C ILE A 83 8.33 11.30 -0.20
N GLN A 84 8.23 10.48 -1.23
CA GLN A 84 7.17 10.56 -2.21
C GLN A 84 6.02 9.64 -1.80
N GLN A 85 4.82 10.19 -1.60
CA GLN A 85 3.59 9.40 -1.50
C GLN A 85 2.91 9.36 -2.85
N ARG A 86 2.61 8.16 -3.34
CA ARG A 86 1.92 7.94 -4.61
C ARG A 86 0.51 7.42 -4.38
N PHE A 87 -0.41 7.85 -5.24
CA PHE A 87 -1.83 7.65 -5.05
C PHE A 87 -2.50 7.04 -6.27
N CYS A 88 -3.42 6.13 -5.99
CA CYS A 88 -4.44 5.67 -6.91
C CYS A 88 -5.75 6.35 -6.53
N ILE A 89 -6.24 7.26 -7.36
CA ILE A 89 -7.46 8.02 -7.12
C ILE A 89 -8.58 7.51 -8.02
N LYS A 90 -9.69 7.11 -7.38
CA LYS A 90 -10.95 6.81 -8.03
C LYS A 90 -11.85 8.04 -7.88
N ASP A 91 -12.04 8.76 -8.97
CA ASP A 91 -12.81 10.00 -9.03
C ASP A 91 -14.14 9.85 -9.78
N ASP A 92 -14.47 8.63 -10.21
CA ASP A 92 -15.82 8.23 -10.58
C ASP A 92 -16.54 7.66 -9.36
N ALA A 93 -17.80 8.06 -9.15
CA ALA A 93 -18.61 7.63 -8.01
C ALA A 93 -19.25 6.24 -8.20
N SER A 94 -19.24 5.67 -9.41
CA SER A 94 -19.83 4.35 -9.68
C SER A 94 -19.13 3.23 -8.89
N GLY A 95 -19.85 2.17 -8.50
CA GLY A 95 -19.27 1.06 -7.75
C GLY A 95 -20.20 -0.14 -7.62
N SER A 96 -19.66 -1.24 -7.09
CA SER A 96 -20.39 -2.50 -6.89
C SER A 96 -21.38 -2.47 -5.74
N ASN A 97 -21.02 -1.75 -4.67
CA ASN A 97 -21.75 -1.68 -3.41
C ASN A 97 -21.93 -0.22 -3.02
N GLU A 98 -23.07 0.12 -2.41
CA GLU A 98 -23.35 1.48 -1.94
C GLU A 98 -22.50 1.86 -0.71
N PHE A 99 -22.10 0.88 0.10
CA PHE A 99 -21.39 1.08 1.36
C PHE A 99 -20.00 0.45 1.32
N TRP A 100 -19.05 1.13 1.97
CA TRP A 100 -17.82 0.47 2.38
C TRP A 100 -18.08 -0.48 3.55
N PRO A 101 -17.46 -1.68 3.56
CA PRO A 101 -17.70 -2.67 4.61
C PRO A 101 -17.21 -2.15 5.97
N GLU A 102 -17.99 -2.37 7.03
CA GLU A 102 -17.58 -2.00 8.39
C GLU A 102 -16.29 -2.73 8.79
N GLY A 103 -15.37 -1.99 9.42
CA GLY A 103 -14.05 -2.46 9.81
C GLY A 103 -13.17 -1.34 10.36
N LYS A 104 -11.88 -1.62 10.59
CA LYS A 104 -10.92 -0.66 11.17
C LYS A 104 -9.84 -0.29 10.17
N TYR A 105 -10.12 0.68 9.31
CA TYR A 105 -9.19 1.11 8.26
C TYR A 105 -9.54 2.51 7.73
N CYS A 106 -8.58 3.12 7.04
CA CYS A 106 -8.72 4.41 6.37
C CYS A 106 -8.33 4.34 4.90
N ILE A 107 -8.91 5.25 4.13
CA ILE A 107 -8.59 5.55 2.74
C ILE A 107 -8.40 7.07 2.59
N TYR A 108 -7.77 7.52 1.51
CA TYR A 108 -7.65 8.94 1.23
C TYR A 108 -8.99 9.52 0.80
N LYS A 109 -9.31 10.71 1.29
CA LYS A 109 -10.53 11.43 0.91
C LYS A 109 -10.40 11.98 -0.51
N LYS A 110 -11.47 11.87 -1.29
CA LYS A 110 -11.64 12.58 -2.55
C LYS A 110 -13.11 12.97 -2.72
N GLY A 111 -13.45 14.25 -2.73
CA GLY A 111 -14.86 14.66 -2.67
C GLY A 111 -15.51 14.24 -1.35
N VAL A 112 -16.79 13.89 -1.35
CA VAL A 112 -17.49 13.46 -0.14
C VAL A 112 -16.99 12.08 0.30
N CYS A 113 -16.77 11.87 1.60
CA CYS A 113 -16.41 10.54 2.09
C CYS A 113 -17.47 9.50 1.70
N PRO A 114 -17.07 8.33 1.16
CA PRO A 114 -18.01 7.27 0.87
C PRO A 114 -18.87 6.86 2.07
N ASN A 115 -20.08 6.38 1.80
CA ASN A 115 -21.03 5.98 2.84
C ASN A 115 -20.41 4.95 3.80
N GLY A 116 -20.57 5.21 5.11
CA GLY A 116 -20.00 4.40 6.18
C GLY A 116 -18.63 4.88 6.69
N LEU A 117 -18.00 5.85 6.01
CA LEU A 117 -16.70 6.38 6.40
C LEU A 117 -16.82 7.77 7.03
N SER A 118 -16.00 8.02 8.06
CA SER A 118 -15.92 9.30 8.78
C SER A 118 -14.67 10.08 8.38
N GLU A 119 -14.79 11.40 8.28
CA GLU A 119 -13.70 12.28 7.84
C GLU A 119 -12.69 12.59 8.95
N GLY A 120 -11.44 12.79 8.56
CA GLY A 120 -10.38 13.38 9.38
C GLY A 120 -9.21 13.81 8.52
N PHE A 121 -8.13 14.26 9.17
CA PHE A 121 -6.94 14.78 8.50
C PHE A 121 -5.66 14.48 9.28
N VAL A 122 -4.54 14.52 8.55
CA VAL A 122 -3.17 14.57 9.09
C VAL A 122 -2.44 15.69 8.36
N LYS A 123 -1.73 16.52 9.11
CA LYS A 123 -0.87 17.61 8.64
C LYS A 123 0.56 17.27 9.02
N TRP A 124 1.42 17.26 8.00
CA TRP A 124 2.87 17.24 8.09
C TRP A 124 3.38 18.67 8.13
N ASP A 125 4.26 18.96 9.09
CA ASP A 125 5.05 20.20 9.13
C ASP A 125 6.39 19.96 8.44
N ASP A 126 6.34 19.93 7.11
CA ASP A 126 7.48 19.64 6.25
C ASP A 126 8.59 20.73 6.38
N GLU A 127 9.78 20.47 5.85
CA GLU A 127 10.97 21.29 6.10
C GLU A 127 10.83 22.77 5.67
N HIS A 128 11.37 23.67 6.49
CA HIS A 128 11.30 25.11 6.30
C HIS A 128 12.57 25.72 5.67
N SER A 129 13.66 24.95 5.54
CA SER A 129 14.92 25.31 4.90
C SER A 129 14.73 25.67 3.42
N LEU A 130 15.67 26.46 2.89
CA LEU A 130 15.71 26.82 1.47
C LEU A 130 16.77 26.00 0.71
N ILE A 131 17.34 24.96 1.35
CA ILE A 131 18.49 24.22 0.82
C ILE A 131 18.04 23.21 -0.23
N ASP A 132 16.89 22.55 0.00
CA ASP A 132 16.37 21.49 -0.85
C ASP A 132 15.09 21.85 -1.62
N LEU A 133 14.61 20.91 -2.44
CA LEU A 133 13.41 21.08 -3.26
C LEU A 133 12.18 21.25 -2.36
N PRO A 134 11.33 22.28 -2.58
CA PRO A 134 10.11 22.43 -1.79
C PRO A 134 9.17 21.26 -2.04
N ASN A 135 8.14 21.13 -1.18
CA ASN A 135 7.05 20.19 -1.41
C ASN A 135 6.53 20.28 -2.84
N LYS A 136 6.33 19.12 -3.48
CA LYS A 136 5.79 19.04 -4.85
C LYS A 136 4.53 18.18 -4.87
N ARG A 137 3.70 18.41 -5.88
CA ARG A 137 2.59 17.52 -6.22
C ARG A 137 2.41 17.43 -7.72
N PHE A 138 1.94 16.28 -8.19
CA PHE A 138 1.65 16.05 -9.60
C PHE A 138 0.43 15.14 -9.76
N GLY A 139 -0.26 15.29 -10.89
CA GLY A 139 -1.39 14.46 -11.25
C GLY A 139 -2.60 14.68 -10.33
N VAL A 140 -3.33 13.60 -10.06
CA VAL A 140 -4.55 13.62 -9.25
C VAL A 140 -4.22 13.13 -7.85
N VAL A 141 -4.36 14.02 -6.89
CA VAL A 141 -4.04 13.76 -5.47
C VAL A 141 -5.32 13.74 -4.62
N PRO A 142 -5.24 13.21 -3.38
CA PRO A 142 -6.31 13.33 -2.39
C PRO A 142 -6.77 14.77 -2.16
N ASP A 143 -7.90 14.93 -1.48
CA ASP A 143 -8.27 16.23 -0.93
C ASP A 143 -7.32 16.59 0.21
N GLY A 144 -6.92 17.84 0.27
CA GLY A 144 -5.90 18.31 1.20
C GLY A 144 -5.49 19.76 0.96
N ILE A 145 -4.56 20.23 1.78
CA ILE A 145 -3.89 21.52 1.64
C ILE A 145 -2.43 21.23 1.28
N TYR A 146 -1.95 21.84 0.20
CA TYR A 146 -0.63 21.55 -0.35
C TYR A 146 0.14 22.87 -0.47
N GLU A 147 0.83 23.22 0.61
CA GLU A 147 1.68 24.39 0.69
C GLU A 147 3.14 23.98 0.55
N ASN A 148 4.02 24.95 0.29
CA ASN A 148 5.43 24.68 0.01
C ASN A 148 6.17 24.01 1.18
N LYS A 149 5.65 24.16 2.39
CA LYS A 149 6.27 23.76 3.66
C LYS A 149 5.35 22.92 4.55
N GLN A 150 4.11 22.72 4.12
CA GLN A 150 3.11 22.02 4.92
C GLN A 150 2.19 21.26 3.98
N THR A 151 1.97 20.00 4.32
CA THR A 151 1.05 19.15 3.58
C THR A 151 -0.01 18.65 4.54
N THR A 152 -1.29 18.89 4.22
CA THR A 152 -2.41 18.26 4.92
C THR A 152 -3.11 17.32 3.95
N LEU A 153 -3.26 16.05 4.34
CA LEU A 153 -4.08 15.09 3.62
C LEU A 153 -5.34 14.80 4.43
N ASN A 154 -6.46 14.71 3.72
CA ASN A 154 -7.73 14.31 4.33
C ASN A 154 -7.99 12.82 4.08
N PHE A 155 -8.68 12.20 5.03
CA PHE A 155 -8.95 10.78 5.08
C PHE A 155 -10.43 10.52 5.29
N CYS A 156 -10.85 9.34 4.86
CA CYS A 156 -12.14 8.75 5.19
C CYS A 156 -11.87 7.40 5.86
N CYS A 157 -12.33 7.22 7.09
CA CYS A 157 -12.06 6.02 7.87
C CYS A 157 -13.33 5.27 8.25
N SER A 158 -13.28 3.95 8.12
CA SER A 158 -14.22 3.08 8.80
C SER A 158 -13.74 2.94 10.24
N THR A 159 -14.58 3.36 11.17
CA THR A 159 -14.24 3.45 12.60
C THR A 159 -15.00 2.44 13.45
N LYS A 160 -15.89 1.64 12.84
CA LYS A 160 -16.78 0.67 13.48
C LYS A 160 -16.42 -0.76 13.10
N GLY A 161 -16.91 -1.77 13.82
CA GLY A 161 -16.62 -3.18 13.53
C GLY A 161 -15.33 -3.70 14.20
N ASP A 162 -14.95 -4.92 13.83
CA ASP A 162 -13.79 -5.65 14.36
C ASP A 162 -12.71 -5.79 13.28
N VAL A 163 -11.47 -5.42 13.62
CA VAL A 163 -10.30 -5.55 12.74
C VAL A 163 -10.04 -6.99 12.29
N ASN A 164 -10.48 -7.99 13.07
CA ASN A 164 -10.30 -9.41 12.79
C ASN A 164 -11.46 -10.02 11.98
N ALA A 165 -12.60 -9.34 11.87
CA ALA A 165 -13.71 -9.81 11.05
C ALA A 165 -13.36 -9.58 9.57
N HIS A 166 -13.55 -10.58 8.71
CA HIS A 166 -13.15 -10.45 7.31
C HIS A 166 -14.10 -9.54 6.53
N ILE A 167 -13.55 -8.54 5.84
CA ILE A 167 -14.30 -7.71 4.89
C ILE A 167 -14.09 -8.21 3.46
N SER A 168 -15.04 -7.91 2.57
CA SER A 168 -14.94 -8.26 1.15
C SER A 168 -14.60 -7.03 0.31
N LEU A 169 -13.42 -7.04 -0.31
CA LEU A 169 -12.95 -6.07 -1.28
C LEU A 169 -12.37 -6.80 -2.50
N PRO A 170 -12.21 -6.15 -3.66
CA PRO A 170 -11.51 -6.74 -4.79
C PRO A 170 -10.09 -7.18 -4.41
N ASN A 171 -9.75 -8.43 -4.69
CA ASN A 171 -8.54 -9.08 -4.19
C ASN A 171 -7.71 -9.75 -5.31
N LEU A 172 -7.92 -9.40 -6.58
CA LEU A 172 -7.13 -9.93 -7.70
C LEU A 172 -5.82 -9.18 -7.96
N LYS A 173 -5.66 -7.99 -7.35
CA LYS A 173 -4.46 -7.17 -7.44
C LYS A 173 -4.09 -6.66 -6.06
N PRO A 174 -2.78 -6.52 -5.75
CA PRO A 174 -2.38 -5.96 -4.48
C PRO A 174 -2.89 -4.54 -4.29
N PHE A 175 -3.25 -4.20 -3.06
CA PHE A 175 -3.70 -2.86 -2.70
C PHE A 175 -3.32 -2.52 -1.26
N TYR A 176 -3.48 -1.25 -0.90
CA TYR A 176 -3.28 -0.78 0.46
C TYR A 176 -4.57 -0.26 1.07
N LEU A 177 -4.71 -0.47 2.37
CA LEU A 177 -5.49 0.39 3.28
C LEU A 177 -4.56 0.97 4.33
N MET A 178 -5.03 1.97 5.07
CA MET A 178 -4.32 2.51 6.24
C MET A 178 -4.95 1.96 7.51
N ALA A 179 -4.13 1.60 8.51
CA ALA A 179 -4.64 1.04 9.76
C ALA A 179 -5.39 2.09 10.58
N TYR A 180 -6.38 1.68 11.38
CA TYR A 180 -7.15 2.59 12.23
C TYR A 180 -7.24 2.10 13.67
N GLY A 181 -6.98 2.99 14.63
CA GLY A 181 -7.07 2.72 16.08
C GLY A 181 -6.00 1.80 16.67
N SER A 182 -5.30 1.02 15.84
CA SER A 182 -4.17 0.17 16.20
C SER A 182 -3.31 -0.08 14.95
N PRO A 183 -2.09 -0.64 15.07
CA PRO A 183 -1.29 -1.01 13.90
C PRO A 183 -1.76 -2.29 13.20
N LEU A 184 -2.81 -2.95 13.71
CA LEU A 184 -3.34 -4.19 13.13
C LEU A 184 -4.06 -3.91 11.81
N CYS A 185 -3.89 -4.83 10.87
CA CYS A 185 -4.55 -4.76 9.57
C CYS A 185 -5.93 -5.38 9.61
N GLN A 186 -6.90 -4.65 9.06
CA GLN A 186 -8.24 -5.16 8.80
C GLN A 186 -8.15 -6.42 7.94
N ARG A 187 -8.70 -7.56 8.38
CA ARG A 187 -8.68 -8.78 7.55
C ARG A 187 -9.57 -8.63 6.32
N VAL A 188 -9.05 -8.98 5.15
CA VAL A 188 -9.78 -8.96 3.87
C VAL A 188 -9.82 -10.37 3.30
N THR A 189 -11.00 -10.86 2.94
CA THR A 189 -11.22 -12.20 2.42
C THR A 189 -10.35 -12.49 1.19
N GLY A 190 -9.65 -13.63 1.21
CA GLY A 190 -8.81 -14.09 0.10
C GLY A 190 -7.55 -13.25 -0.13
N THR A 191 -7.08 -12.56 0.91
CA THR A 191 -5.79 -11.85 0.89
C THR A 191 -4.91 -12.23 2.07
N ARG A 192 -3.60 -12.06 1.90
CA ARG A 192 -2.62 -12.01 2.99
C ARG A 192 -2.28 -10.56 3.27
N ALA A 193 -2.39 -10.14 4.52
CA ALA A 193 -2.06 -8.79 4.93
C ALA A 193 -0.65 -8.70 5.53
N SER A 194 0.13 -7.70 5.14
CA SER A 194 1.37 -7.31 5.83
C SER A 194 1.30 -5.85 6.26
N MET A 195 1.60 -5.59 7.53
CA MET A 195 1.72 -4.23 8.05
C MET A 195 3.05 -3.60 7.64
N GLU A 196 2.97 -2.38 7.13
CA GLU A 196 4.09 -1.53 6.78
C GLU A 196 3.94 -0.15 7.44
N PHE A 197 5.03 0.59 7.62
CA PHE A 197 4.95 1.98 8.08
C PHE A 197 5.89 2.89 7.31
N ILE A 198 5.57 4.18 7.33
CA ILE A 198 6.44 5.28 6.95
C ILE A 198 6.46 6.28 8.11
N LYS A 199 7.65 6.65 8.57
CA LYS A 199 7.91 7.76 9.49
C LYS A 199 8.56 8.88 8.68
N PHE A 200 7.92 10.04 8.69
CA PHE A 200 8.40 11.30 8.16
C PHE A 200 9.08 12.04 9.30
N ASP A 201 10.30 12.48 9.08
CA ASP A 201 10.99 13.38 9.97
C ASP A 201 10.55 14.81 9.65
N ASP A 202 9.59 15.30 10.44
CA ASP A 202 9.02 16.63 10.25
C ASP A 202 9.94 17.66 10.94
N ASN A 203 9.79 18.95 10.62
CA ASN A 203 10.69 20.00 11.10
C ASN A 203 10.76 20.09 12.64
N ASP A 204 11.97 20.05 13.19
CA ASP A 204 12.24 20.02 14.64
C ASP A 204 12.02 21.39 15.33
N LYS A 205 11.94 22.49 14.56
CA LYS A 205 11.76 23.85 15.10
C LYS A 205 10.28 24.16 15.32
N GLY A 206 9.70 23.55 16.36
CA GLY A 206 8.36 23.86 16.85
C GLY A 206 7.25 23.24 16.01
N SER A 207 7.33 21.92 15.79
CA SER A 207 6.43 21.13 14.95
C SER A 207 4.96 21.55 15.02
N GLU A 208 4.42 21.91 13.86
CA GLU A 208 2.99 22.11 13.65
C GLU A 208 2.28 20.85 13.13
N SER A 209 2.89 19.67 13.26
CA SER A 209 2.26 18.41 12.90
C SER A 209 0.97 18.24 13.70
N LYS A 210 -0.14 18.06 12.98
CA LYS A 210 -1.50 18.09 13.54
C LYS A 210 -2.34 16.99 12.93
N PHE A 211 -3.27 16.46 13.71
CA PHE A 211 -4.25 15.51 13.23
C PHE A 211 -5.59 15.77 13.91
N GLY A 212 -6.67 15.33 13.28
CA GLY A 212 -8.01 15.51 13.82
C GLY A 212 -9.06 14.70 13.08
N GLY A 213 -10.23 14.53 13.71
CA GLY A 213 -11.29 13.68 13.17
C GLY A 213 -10.90 12.20 13.13
N SER A 214 -11.41 11.46 12.15
CA SER A 214 -11.06 10.06 11.92
C SER A 214 -9.90 9.96 10.94
N HIS A 215 -8.72 9.55 11.42
CA HIS A 215 -7.48 9.49 10.64
C HIS A 215 -6.75 8.16 10.85
N PRO A 216 -5.76 7.81 10.00
CA PRO A 216 -4.92 6.64 10.17
C PRO A 216 -4.24 6.56 11.55
N TYR A 217 -3.92 5.35 11.99
CA TYR A 217 -3.13 5.10 13.18
C TYR A 217 -1.65 5.48 12.97
N GLY A 218 -1.00 6.01 14.01
CA GLY A 218 0.41 6.38 14.00
C GLY A 218 0.73 7.85 14.33
N PRO A 219 -0.02 8.86 13.83
CA PRO A 219 0.29 10.27 14.07
C PRO A 219 0.29 10.69 15.54
N ASN A 220 -0.40 9.93 16.40
CA ASN A 220 -0.45 10.16 17.84
C ASN A 220 0.70 9.49 18.62
N GLU A 221 1.60 8.75 17.97
CA GLU A 221 2.74 8.08 18.62
C GLU A 221 3.91 9.03 18.89
N ASP A 222 4.07 10.06 18.05
CA ASP A 222 5.10 11.09 18.16
C ASP A 222 4.45 12.43 17.76
N LEU A 223 4.54 13.43 18.63
CA LEU A 223 3.93 14.73 18.39
C LEU A 223 4.82 15.65 17.55
N PHE A 224 6.08 15.26 17.33
CA PHE A 224 7.04 16.02 16.53
C PHE A 224 7.15 15.48 15.11
N ASN A 225 6.92 14.18 14.92
CA ASN A 225 7.06 13.49 13.64
C ASN A 225 5.82 12.72 13.25
N THR A 226 5.52 12.69 11.96
CA THR A 226 4.38 11.93 11.46
C THR A 226 4.76 10.49 11.14
N LYS A 227 4.05 9.52 11.73
CA LYS A 227 4.10 8.12 11.29
C LYS A 227 2.72 7.65 10.83
N ILE A 228 2.66 6.91 9.73
CA ILE A 228 1.44 6.23 9.28
C ILE A 228 1.70 4.75 9.09
N TYR A 229 0.76 3.94 9.59
CA TYR A 229 0.71 2.50 9.38
C TYR A 229 -0.20 2.14 8.21
N TYR A 230 0.33 1.32 7.31
CA TYR A 230 -0.30 0.84 6.09
C TYR A 230 -0.44 -0.68 6.13
N CYS A 231 -1.47 -1.18 5.48
CA CYS A 231 -1.76 -2.59 5.35
C CYS A 231 -1.73 -2.95 3.88
N TYR A 232 -0.70 -3.68 3.49
CA TYR A 232 -0.54 -4.20 2.14
C TYR A 232 -1.27 -5.54 2.05
N TYR A 233 -2.16 -5.67 1.07
CA TYR A 233 -2.95 -6.87 0.85
C TYR A 233 -2.53 -7.52 -0.45
N GLU A 234 -2.07 -8.76 -0.38
CA GLU A 234 -1.72 -9.56 -1.55
C GLU A 234 -2.77 -10.65 -1.81
N PRO A 235 -3.07 -10.98 -3.08
CA PRO A 235 -3.95 -12.11 -3.40
C PRO A 235 -3.46 -13.43 -2.79
N GLY A 236 -4.39 -14.18 -2.20
CA GLY A 236 -4.15 -15.51 -1.62
C GLY A 236 -4.62 -15.60 -0.17
N GLU A 237 -4.87 -16.79 0.35
CA GLU A 237 -5.37 -16.95 1.72
C GLU A 237 -4.24 -16.82 2.76
N GLU A 238 -4.55 -16.22 3.91
CA GLU A 238 -3.74 -16.33 5.13
C GLU A 238 -3.63 -17.80 5.53
N SER A 239 -2.42 -18.29 5.80
CA SER A 239 -2.29 -19.64 6.33
C SER A 239 -2.96 -19.70 7.69
N THR A 240 -3.73 -20.75 7.94
CA THR A 240 -4.35 -21.03 9.25
C THR A 240 -3.31 -21.22 10.36
N ASP A 241 -2.04 -21.32 10.01
CA ASP A 241 -0.90 -21.54 10.89
C ASP A 241 -0.29 -20.23 11.43
N ASP A 242 -0.64 -19.07 10.85
CA ASP A 242 -0.13 -17.75 11.25
C ASP A 242 -1.17 -16.94 12.04
N LEU A 243 -1.88 -17.62 12.95
CA LEU A 243 -2.72 -16.97 13.95
C LEU A 243 -1.86 -16.51 15.13
N GLY A 244 -1.12 -15.43 14.90
CA GLY A 244 -0.91 -14.40 15.93
C GLY A 244 -0.23 -14.82 17.24
N THR A 245 0.78 -15.70 17.19
CA THR A 245 1.77 -15.76 18.28
C THR A 245 3.16 -15.96 17.69
N GLY A 246 4.02 -14.96 17.87
CA GLY A 246 5.41 -14.98 17.40
C GLY A 246 6.25 -16.11 18.01
N LYS A 247 6.07 -17.32 17.50
CA LYS A 247 6.93 -18.47 17.76
C LYS A 247 7.57 -18.88 16.44
N LYS A 248 8.90 -18.76 16.40
CA LYS A 248 9.76 -19.40 15.40
C LYS A 248 9.32 -20.85 15.23
N VAL A 249 8.73 -21.18 14.10
CA VAL A 249 8.53 -22.58 13.70
C VAL A 249 9.85 -23.04 13.12
N LEU A 250 10.57 -23.87 13.89
CA LEU A 250 11.62 -24.74 13.35
C LEU A 250 10.96 -25.63 12.30
N SER A 251 11.34 -25.45 11.04
CA SER A 251 11.01 -26.37 9.96
C SER A 251 11.58 -27.75 10.29
N THR A 252 10.70 -28.69 10.64
CA THR A 252 11.04 -30.11 10.66
C THR A 252 10.94 -30.62 9.23
N GLU A 253 12.08 -31.03 8.67
CA GLU A 253 12.14 -31.58 7.31
C GLU A 253 11.28 -32.83 7.17
N HIS A 254 10.49 -32.87 6.10
CA HIS A 254 9.80 -34.07 5.66
C HIS A 254 10.81 -35.05 5.05
N ALA A 255 10.87 -36.22 5.67
CA ALA A 255 11.53 -37.41 5.17
C ALA A 255 11.18 -37.71 3.71
N LYS A 256 12.20 -37.80 2.86
CA LYS A 256 12.16 -38.60 1.64
C LYS A 256 13.18 -39.72 1.76
N THR A 257 12.66 -40.92 1.92
CA THR A 257 13.34 -42.18 1.68
C THR A 257 13.88 -42.21 0.25
N SER A 258 15.19 -42.35 0.09
CA SER A 258 15.77 -42.98 -1.10
C SER A 258 17.06 -43.69 -0.74
N SER A 259 17.06 -44.97 -1.07
CA SER A 259 18.13 -45.95 -0.97
C SER A 259 19.43 -45.51 -1.65
N SER A 260 20.58 -45.88 -1.04
CA SER A 260 21.72 -46.56 -1.69
C SER A 260 23.07 -46.12 -1.12
N GLY A 261 23.86 -47.10 -0.64
CA GLY A 261 25.29 -47.16 -0.94
C GLY A 261 26.27 -46.57 0.08
N LEU A 262 26.92 -47.50 0.81
CA LEU A 262 28.36 -47.54 1.11
C LEU A 262 29.14 -46.21 1.23
N ALA A 263 29.66 -45.96 2.43
CA ALA A 263 31.08 -46.12 2.77
C ALA A 263 31.46 -45.19 3.93
N VAL A 264 31.80 -45.79 5.08
CA VAL A 264 32.49 -45.11 6.17
C VAL A 264 33.98 -45.15 5.85
N ALA A 265 34.59 -43.98 5.67
CA ALA A 265 36.04 -43.84 5.64
C ALA A 265 36.47 -42.85 6.74
N ILE A 266 37.15 -43.41 7.72
CA ILE A 266 37.88 -42.74 8.80
C ILE A 266 39.14 -42.12 8.20
N GLY A 267 39.43 -40.86 8.53
CA GLY A 267 40.68 -40.21 8.16
C GLY A 267 41.00 -39.02 9.07
N CYS A 268 41.84 -39.25 10.06
CA CYS A 268 42.50 -38.22 10.87
C CYS A 268 43.67 -37.57 10.10
N GLY A 269 43.97 -36.30 10.43
CA GLY A 269 45.22 -35.59 10.09
C GLY A 269 45.04 -34.53 9.00
N VAL A 270 45.75 -33.41 8.96
CA VAL A 270 46.95 -32.93 9.67
C VAL A 270 46.94 -31.38 9.57
N ALA A 271 47.56 -30.72 10.54
CA ALA A 271 47.86 -29.29 10.53
C ALA A 271 48.75 -28.86 9.34
N GLY A 272 48.61 -27.62 8.89
CA GLY A 272 49.52 -26.98 7.94
C GLY A 272 49.25 -25.48 7.82
N ALA A 273 50.20 -24.67 8.31
CA ALA A 273 50.20 -23.20 8.28
C ALA A 273 51.00 -22.68 7.08
N ILE A 274 50.56 -21.60 6.43
CA ILE A 274 51.35 -20.66 5.58
C ILE A 274 50.59 -19.31 5.62
N VAL A 275 50.99 -18.29 6.39
CA VAL A 275 52.03 -17.24 6.21
C VAL A 275 51.79 -16.26 5.03
N GLY A 276 51.59 -14.97 5.38
CA GLY A 276 51.96 -13.76 4.63
C GLY A 276 51.07 -13.39 3.43
N THR A 277 50.72 -12.14 3.12
CA THR A 277 51.39 -10.84 3.34
C THR A 277 50.39 -9.70 3.11
N ALA A 278 50.72 -8.51 3.61
CA ALA A 278 49.92 -7.30 3.61
C ALA A 278 49.93 -6.53 2.27
N ALA A 279 48.82 -5.78 2.07
CA ALA A 279 48.65 -4.45 1.45
C ALA A 279 49.42 -4.04 0.16
N ILE A 280 48.71 -3.39 -0.78
CA ILE A 280 48.90 -1.95 -1.15
C ILE A 280 48.09 -1.56 -2.42
N ALA A 281 47.42 -0.41 -2.28
CA ALA A 281 47.05 0.67 -3.22
C ALA A 281 46.23 0.46 -4.52
N PHE A 282 45.07 1.12 -4.50
CA PHE A 282 44.65 2.23 -5.39
C PHE A 282 45.24 2.35 -6.79
N ALA A 283 44.35 2.24 -7.78
CA ALA A 283 44.43 3.02 -9.02
C ALA A 283 43.02 3.37 -9.50
N THR A 284 42.53 4.54 -9.08
CA THR A 284 41.38 5.22 -9.71
C THR A 284 41.81 5.80 -11.05
N LYS A 285 41.11 5.45 -12.14
CA LYS A 285 41.23 6.17 -13.41
C LYS A 285 39.86 6.72 -13.81
N SER A 286 39.78 8.03 -13.67
CA SER A 286 38.74 8.94 -14.16
C SER A 286 38.44 8.72 -15.64
N ILE A 287 37.17 8.49 -15.97
CA ILE A 287 36.65 8.63 -17.34
C ILE A 287 35.83 9.93 -17.38
N LEU A 288 36.37 10.89 -18.12
CA LEU A 288 35.70 12.12 -18.53
C LEU A 288 34.53 11.78 -19.45
N ALA A 289 33.32 12.18 -19.08
CA ALA A 289 32.18 12.25 -19.98
C ALA A 289 31.83 13.72 -20.24
N SER A 290 31.82 14.06 -21.52
CA SER A 290 31.57 15.37 -22.10
C SER A 290 30.19 15.93 -21.75
N ARG A 291 30.16 17.18 -21.29
CA ARG A 291 28.99 18.05 -21.23
C ARG A 291 28.44 18.31 -22.63
N SER A 292 27.19 17.90 -22.88
CA SER A 292 26.34 18.46 -23.93
C SER A 292 25.28 19.35 -23.26
N LYS A 293 25.18 20.59 -23.74
CA LYS A 293 24.20 21.60 -23.31
C LYS A 293 22.79 21.15 -23.72
N GLY A 294 21.95 20.88 -22.73
CA GLY A 294 20.49 20.97 -22.83
C GLY A 294 20.02 21.51 -21.49
N GLY A 295 19.30 22.63 -21.48
CA GLY A 295 18.68 23.15 -20.27
C GLY A 295 17.69 22.13 -19.74
N ILE A 296 17.98 21.56 -18.57
CA ILE A 296 17.07 20.69 -17.86
C ILE A 296 16.21 21.61 -17.01
N ASP A 297 14.91 21.62 -17.26
CA ASP A 297 13.92 22.21 -16.37
C ASP A 297 13.96 21.42 -15.06
N LEU A 298 14.56 22.00 -14.01
CA LEU A 298 14.67 21.40 -12.67
C LEU A 298 13.29 21.12 -12.02
N ALA A 299 12.21 21.57 -12.67
CA ALA A 299 10.84 21.31 -12.26
C ALA A 299 10.41 19.85 -12.42
N ASP A 300 11.04 19.07 -13.33
CA ASP A 300 10.57 17.73 -13.73
C ASP A 300 11.55 16.59 -13.38
N MET A 301 12.56 16.86 -12.54
CA MET A 301 13.42 15.81 -12.00
C MET A 301 12.74 15.17 -10.78
N ASP A 302 12.32 13.91 -10.94
CA ASP A 302 11.93 13.04 -9.83
C ASP A 302 13.12 12.90 -8.86
N PRO A 303 12.93 13.13 -7.55
CA PRO A 303 13.96 12.92 -6.54
C PRO A 303 14.47 11.48 -6.63
N GLN A 304 15.78 11.32 -6.84
CA GLN A 304 16.38 9.99 -6.96
C GLN A 304 16.40 9.31 -5.59
N PRO A 305 16.11 8.01 -5.49
CA PRO A 305 16.28 7.26 -4.26
C PRO A 305 17.76 7.25 -3.86
N ASP A 306 18.03 7.27 -2.56
CA ASP A 306 19.37 6.97 -2.05
C ASP A 306 19.72 5.53 -2.43
N THR A 307 20.91 5.31 -3.00
CA THR A 307 21.40 3.96 -3.31
C THR A 307 21.57 3.14 -2.01
N PRO A 308 21.36 1.81 -2.05
CA PRO A 308 21.45 0.93 -0.88
C PRO A 308 22.75 1.03 -0.09
#